data_AF-A0A841JXS3-F1
#
_entry.id   AF-A0A841JXS3-F1
#
_cell.length_a   1.000
_cell.length_b   1.000
_cell.length_c   1.000
_cell.angle_alpha   90.00
_cell.angle_beta   90.00
_cell.angle_gamma   90.00
#
_symmetry.space_group_name_H-M   'P 1'
#
loop_
_entity.id
_entity.type
_entity.pdbx_description
1 polymer ?
#
loop_
_entity_poly.entity_id
_entity_poly.type
_entity_poly.pdbx_seq_one_letter_code
_entity_poly.pdbx_strand_id
1 'polypeptide(L)'
;MFSHVVFWPWFTGIVFFFAGLFLVRRDVAAASGLDRLVVLGRVFTAASLALFAAEHITIAQFIVQGVPPWMPGRLFWVYFVSAALLATALSLLLMRYAGLSSALMAIMLFLFVLMLHIPRVCANPRDRFSWAVAIRDSAFGTGFLAFACTLPPASRIRRAQIVIAIARVFFASAILFFAVEHFLHPQFAPGVPLQKLTPMWVPWPTAWGYLVGGILIVAGAAMLTNRFARPAATGVGLVMALLTAFLYLPILAHIGPSSDIMEALNYIADTLLFSGTALLLAAALTRTPSPATTSDS
;
A
#
# COMPACT_ATOMS: atom_id res chain seq x y z
N MET A 1 17.96 -19.40 15.06
CA MET A 1 17.44 -18.22 15.79
C MET A 1 17.27 -17.10 14.79
N PHE A 2 16.12 -16.42 14.76
CA PHE A 2 15.97 -15.20 13.95
C PHE A 2 16.95 -14.13 14.48
N SER A 3 17.67 -13.45 13.58
CA SER A 3 18.45 -12.28 13.96
C SER A 3 17.51 -11.18 14.48
N HIS A 4 17.99 -10.32 15.38
CA HIS A 4 17.20 -9.17 15.84
C HIS A 4 16.72 -8.29 14.68
N VAL A 5 17.50 -8.25 13.59
CA VAL A 5 17.18 -7.55 12.35
C VAL A 5 15.88 -8.01 11.73
N VAL A 6 15.62 -9.33 11.72
CA VAL A 6 14.41 -9.93 11.15
C VAL A 6 13.28 -10.02 12.17
N PHE A 7 13.63 -10.35 13.42
CA PHE A 7 12.65 -10.59 14.47
C PHE A 7 11.77 -9.36 14.76
N TRP A 8 12.36 -8.18 14.93
CA TRP A 8 11.61 -6.99 15.33
C TRP A 8 10.61 -6.49 14.27
N PRO A 9 10.96 -6.38 12.97
CA PRO A 9 10.00 -6.04 11.93
C PRO A 9 8.83 -7.02 11.88
N TRP A 10 9.13 -8.32 11.84
CA TRP A 10 8.12 -9.37 11.81
C TRP A 10 7.20 -9.34 13.02
N PHE A 11 7.77 -9.30 14.22
CA PHE A 11 7.03 -9.25 15.48
C PHE A 11 6.13 -8.01 15.55
N THR A 12 6.65 -6.84 15.20
CA THR A 12 5.89 -5.58 15.25
C THR A 12 4.72 -5.58 14.28
N GLY A 13 4.94 -6.05 13.04
CA GLY A 13 3.86 -6.21 12.05
C GLY A 13 2.75 -7.15 12.52
N ILE A 14 3.11 -8.31 13.07
CA ILE A 14 2.17 -9.29 13.62
C ILE A 14 1.35 -8.70 14.78
N VAL A 15 2.02 -8.03 15.73
CA VAL A 15 1.34 -7.42 16.88
C VAL A 15 0.31 -6.39 16.41
N PHE A 16 0.67 -5.50 15.49
CA PHE A 16 -0.24 -4.51 14.94
C PHE A 16 -1.38 -5.14 14.12
N PHE A 17 -1.11 -6.23 13.41
CA PHE A 17 -2.15 -6.96 12.67
C PHE A 17 -3.22 -7.52 13.63
N PHE A 18 -2.81 -8.30 14.64
CA PHE A 18 -3.76 -8.91 15.58
C PHE A 18 -4.43 -7.89 16.51
N ALA A 19 -3.68 -6.89 17.00
CA ALA A 19 -4.26 -5.79 17.75
C ALA A 19 -5.29 -5.02 16.90
N GLY A 20 -4.96 -4.76 15.63
CA GLY A 20 -5.87 -4.12 14.69
C GLY A 20 -7.14 -4.92 14.46
N LEU A 21 -7.03 -6.24 14.19
CA LEU A 21 -8.18 -7.13 14.08
C LEU A 21 -9.08 -7.10 15.32
N PHE A 22 -8.48 -7.11 16.52
CA PHE A 22 -9.21 -7.01 17.77
C PHE A 22 -9.92 -5.66 17.93
N LEU A 23 -9.27 -4.56 17.57
CA LEU A 23 -9.82 -3.21 17.67
C LEU A 23 -10.98 -2.99 16.69
N VAL A 24 -10.87 -3.50 15.46
CA VAL A 24 -11.91 -3.31 14.42
C VAL A 24 -12.99 -4.40 14.43
N ARG A 25 -12.92 -5.40 15.32
CA ARG A 25 -13.83 -6.57 15.31
C ARG A 25 -15.31 -6.22 15.34
N ARG A 26 -15.68 -5.12 16.04
CA ARG A 26 -17.07 -4.64 16.11
C ARG A 26 -17.50 -4.02 14.79
N ASP A 27 -16.64 -3.21 14.17
CA ASP A 27 -16.89 -2.61 12.86
C ASP A 27 -17.02 -3.69 11.78
N VAL A 28 -16.17 -4.73 11.83
CA VAL A 28 -16.22 -5.87 10.91
C VAL A 28 -17.50 -6.68 11.10
N ALA A 29 -17.93 -6.92 12.34
CA ALA A 29 -19.17 -7.62 12.65
C ALA A 29 -20.42 -6.84 12.18
N ALA A 30 -20.37 -5.51 12.25
CA ALA A 30 -21.44 -4.63 11.77
C ALA A 30 -21.48 -4.48 10.24
N ALA A 31 -20.35 -4.64 9.55
CA ALA A 31 -20.26 -4.54 8.10
C ALA A 31 -20.78 -5.80 7.38
N SER A 32 -21.31 -5.63 6.17
CA SER A 32 -21.85 -6.70 5.33
C SER A 32 -21.07 -6.84 4.02
N GLY A 33 -21.00 -8.06 3.48
CA GLY A 33 -20.35 -8.34 2.19
C GLY A 33 -18.92 -7.81 2.09
N LEU A 34 -18.63 -7.10 0.99
CA LEU A 34 -17.32 -6.52 0.68
C LEU A 34 -16.93 -5.35 1.60
N ASP A 35 -17.87 -4.77 2.34
CA ASP A 35 -17.58 -3.65 3.25
C ASP A 35 -16.71 -4.11 4.43
N ARG A 36 -16.78 -5.40 4.79
CA ARG A 36 -15.87 -6.00 5.78
C ARG A 36 -14.42 -5.84 5.38
N LEU A 37 -14.09 -6.01 4.10
CA LEU A 37 -12.72 -5.83 3.60
C LEU A 37 -12.30 -4.36 3.71
N VAL A 38 -13.20 -3.43 3.40
CA VAL A 38 -12.89 -1.99 3.49
C VAL A 38 -12.51 -1.59 4.92
N VAL A 39 -13.19 -2.16 5.94
CA VAL A 39 -12.85 -1.95 7.36
C VAL A 39 -11.44 -2.44 7.69
N LEU A 40 -11.00 -3.57 7.10
CA LEU A 40 -9.67 -4.15 7.30
C LEU A 40 -8.55 -3.32 6.67
N GLY A 41 -8.85 -2.38 5.77
CA GLY A 41 -7.84 -1.53 5.14
C GLY A 41 -6.94 -0.80 6.14
N ARG A 42 -7.51 -0.34 7.26
CA ARG A 42 -6.74 0.29 8.35
C ARG A 42 -5.77 -0.69 9.02
N VAL A 43 -6.20 -1.94 9.20
CA VAL A 43 -5.40 -3.00 9.84
C VAL A 43 -4.22 -3.38 8.96
N PHE A 44 -4.46 -3.61 7.66
CA PHE A 44 -3.42 -3.98 6.70
C PHE A 44 -2.38 -2.87 6.54
N THR A 45 -2.84 -1.62 6.43
CA THR A 45 -1.95 -0.45 6.39
C THR A 45 -1.13 -0.32 7.67
N ALA A 46 -1.77 -0.38 8.85
CA ALA A 46 -1.08 -0.21 10.12
C ALA A 46 -0.05 -1.32 10.40
N ALA A 47 -0.39 -2.58 10.11
CA ALA A 47 0.54 -3.70 10.26
C ALA A 47 1.80 -3.52 9.38
N SER A 48 1.60 -3.11 8.12
CA SER A 48 2.70 -2.90 7.18
C SER A 48 3.58 -1.72 7.58
N LEU A 49 2.98 -0.58 7.97
CA LEU A 49 3.71 0.58 8.46
C LEU A 49 4.49 0.29 9.73
N ALA A 50 3.94 -0.49 10.65
CA ALA A 50 4.61 -0.85 11.89
C ALA A 50 5.78 -1.81 11.66
N LEU A 51 5.67 -2.74 10.70
CA LEU A 51 6.77 -3.57 10.24
C LEU A 51 7.89 -2.70 9.64
N PHE A 52 7.57 -1.82 8.70
CA PHE A 52 8.55 -0.91 8.10
C PHE A 52 9.18 0.03 9.13
N ALA A 53 8.43 0.51 10.12
CA ALA A 53 8.99 1.33 11.20
C ALA A 53 10.08 0.56 11.97
N ALA A 54 9.79 -0.67 12.38
CA ALA A 54 10.78 -1.51 13.07
C ALA A 54 11.99 -1.84 12.17
N GLU A 55 11.78 -2.07 10.87
CA GLU A 55 12.88 -2.26 9.89
C GLU A 55 13.77 -1.00 9.80
N HIS A 56 13.16 0.20 9.78
CA HIS A 56 13.91 1.46 9.74
C HIS A 56 14.88 1.61 10.92
N ILE A 57 14.54 1.04 12.08
CA ILE A 57 15.41 1.03 13.26
C ILE A 57 16.47 -0.06 13.14
N THR A 58 16.08 -1.30 12.79
CA THR A 58 17.00 -2.44 12.83
C THR A 58 18.07 -2.41 11.74
N ILE A 59 17.77 -1.81 10.58
CA ILE A 59 18.73 -1.67 9.47
C ILE A 59 18.99 -0.21 9.10
N ALA A 60 18.97 0.69 10.10
CA ALA A 60 19.14 2.14 9.89
C ALA A 60 20.40 2.50 9.08
N GLN A 61 21.50 1.77 9.29
CA GLN A 61 22.77 1.98 8.57
C GLN A 61 22.73 1.55 7.10
N PHE A 62 21.81 0.66 6.73
CA PHE A 62 21.55 0.32 5.34
C PHE A 62 20.63 1.38 4.71
N ILE A 63 19.54 1.74 5.39
CA ILE A 63 18.55 2.69 4.87
C ILE A 63 19.13 4.10 4.70
N VAL A 64 20.07 4.52 5.56
CA VAL A 64 20.74 5.83 5.44
C VAL A 64 21.46 6.02 4.11
N GLN A 65 21.83 4.94 3.41
CA GLN A 65 22.45 4.98 2.08
C GLN A 65 21.46 5.44 1.00
N GLY A 66 20.15 5.28 1.24
CA GLY A 66 19.10 5.80 0.38
C GLY A 66 18.75 7.27 0.64
N VAL A 67 19.22 7.86 1.75
CA VAL A 67 19.00 9.28 2.06
C VAL A 67 19.96 10.13 1.21
N PRO A 68 19.48 11.20 0.52
CA PRO A 68 20.31 11.99 -0.35
C PRO A 68 21.57 12.53 0.34
N PRO A 69 22.75 12.48 -0.32
CA PRO A 69 24.02 12.77 0.33
C PRO A 69 24.12 14.23 0.82
N TRP A 70 23.38 15.14 0.20
CA TRP A 70 23.31 16.57 0.54
C TRP A 70 22.43 16.88 1.77
N MET A 71 21.61 15.94 2.27
CA MET A 71 20.81 16.18 3.46
C MET A 71 21.67 16.12 4.72
N PRO A 72 21.66 17.16 5.58
CA PRO A 72 22.33 17.09 6.87
C PRO A 72 21.62 16.10 7.79
N GLY A 73 22.38 15.49 8.71
CA GLY A 73 21.82 14.59 9.73
C GLY A 73 21.07 13.39 9.13
N ARG A 74 21.60 12.75 8.08
CA ARG A 74 20.90 11.67 7.34
C ARG A 74 20.30 10.58 8.26
N LEU A 75 21.00 10.22 9.33
CA LEU A 75 20.50 9.21 10.29
C LEU A 75 19.32 9.71 11.14
N PHE A 76 19.25 11.01 11.45
CA PHE A 76 18.07 11.61 12.10
C PHE A 76 16.83 11.40 11.24
N TRP A 77 16.93 11.59 9.92
CA TRP A 77 15.79 11.39 9.01
C TRP A 77 15.32 9.94 8.98
N VAL A 78 16.23 8.97 9.04
CA VAL A 78 15.86 7.54 9.13
C VAL A 78 15.01 7.27 10.37
N TYR A 79 15.43 7.74 11.54
CA TYR A 79 14.67 7.57 12.78
C TYR A 79 13.39 8.40 12.83
N PHE A 80 13.39 9.61 12.27
CA PHE A 80 12.19 10.44 12.15
C PHE A 80 11.12 9.76 11.29
N VAL A 81 11.51 9.19 10.14
CA VAL A 81 10.62 8.44 9.26
C VAL A 81 10.08 7.21 9.99
N SER A 82 10.92 6.46 10.70
CA SER A 82 10.47 5.35 11.55
C SER A 82 9.39 5.78 12.55
N ALA A 83 9.61 6.89 13.27
CA ALA A 83 8.65 7.40 14.23
C ALA A 83 7.34 7.84 13.56
N ALA A 84 7.41 8.47 12.38
CA ALA A 84 6.24 8.89 11.61
C ALA A 84 5.42 7.69 11.09
N LEU A 85 6.08 6.63 10.62
CA LEU A 85 5.46 5.37 10.21
C LEU A 85 4.69 4.74 11.38
N LEU A 86 5.34 4.60 12.54
CA LEU A 86 4.73 4.02 13.74
C LEU A 86 3.57 4.88 14.27
N ALA A 87 3.74 6.20 14.31
CA ALA A 87 2.70 7.14 14.73
C ALA A 87 1.47 7.06 13.82
N THR A 88 1.67 6.91 12.51
CA THR A 88 0.57 6.75 11.54
C THR A 88 -0.12 5.40 11.72
N ALA A 89 0.63 4.32 11.93
CA ALA A 89 0.06 3.00 12.22
C ALA A 89 -0.85 3.03 13.47
N LEU A 90 -0.37 3.61 14.57
CA LEU A 90 -1.15 3.77 15.81
C LEU A 90 -2.38 4.66 15.60
N SER A 91 -2.19 5.78 14.90
CA SER A 91 -3.26 6.74 14.61
C SER A 91 -4.40 6.12 13.80
N LEU A 92 -4.08 5.26 12.82
CA LEU A 92 -5.07 4.54 12.01
C LEU A 92 -5.84 3.48 12.80
N LEU A 93 -5.16 2.72 13.68
CA LEU A 93 -5.83 1.71 14.50
C LEU A 93 -6.72 2.32 15.58
N LEU A 94 -6.25 3.38 16.23
CA LEU A 94 -6.98 4.07 17.30
C LEU A 94 -7.99 5.09 16.77
N MET A 95 -7.99 5.36 15.46
CA MET A 95 -8.75 6.42 14.81
C MET A 95 -8.56 7.81 15.43
N ARG A 96 -7.44 8.03 16.14
CA ARG A 96 -7.10 9.30 16.78
C ARG A 96 -6.13 10.07 15.90
N TYR A 97 -6.52 11.25 15.44
CA TYR A 97 -5.78 12.06 14.45
C TYR A 97 -5.59 11.37 13.09
N ALA A 98 -6.36 10.34 12.76
CA ALA A 98 -6.20 9.53 11.55
C ALA A 98 -6.18 10.33 10.25
N GLY A 99 -6.96 11.43 10.19
CA GLY A 99 -6.97 12.31 9.01
C GLY A 99 -5.67 13.12 8.86
N LEU A 100 -5.16 13.65 9.98
CA LEU A 100 -3.91 14.42 10.00
C LEU A 100 -2.71 13.51 9.72
N SER A 101 -2.61 12.36 10.39
CA SER A 101 -1.51 11.41 10.18
C SER A 101 -1.49 10.88 8.75
N SER A 102 -2.65 10.58 8.16
CA SER A 102 -2.74 10.16 6.76
C SER A 102 -2.33 11.28 5.79
N ALA A 103 -2.69 12.54 6.06
CA ALA A 103 -2.24 13.66 5.24
C ALA A 103 -0.72 13.87 5.32
N LEU A 104 -0.14 13.78 6.53
CA LEU A 104 1.31 13.89 6.74
C LEU A 104 2.07 12.71 6.12
N MET A 105 1.53 11.49 6.22
CA MET A 105 2.06 10.30 5.54
C MET A 105 2.07 10.47 4.02
N ALA A 106 0.97 10.97 3.46
CA ALA A 106 0.90 11.27 2.03
C ALA A 106 1.95 12.30 1.59
N ILE A 107 2.11 13.40 2.35
CA ILE A 107 3.14 14.41 2.09
C ILE A 107 4.54 13.77 2.13
N MET A 108 4.84 12.97 3.14
CA MET A 108 6.12 12.28 3.26
C MET A 108 6.41 11.37 2.06
N LEU A 109 5.43 10.57 1.63
CA LEU A 109 5.57 9.70 0.46
C LEU A 109 5.77 10.50 -0.84
N PHE A 110 5.04 11.60 -1.04
CA PHE A 110 5.27 12.46 -2.20
C PHE A 110 6.64 13.14 -2.17
N LEU A 111 7.15 13.52 -1.00
CA LEU A 111 8.51 14.02 -0.86
C LEU A 111 9.54 12.94 -1.24
N PHE A 112 9.34 11.67 -0.86
CA PHE A 112 10.19 10.57 -1.32
C PHE A 112 10.13 10.36 -2.83
N VAL A 113 8.94 10.46 -3.43
CA VAL A 113 8.79 10.41 -4.89
C VAL A 113 9.59 11.53 -5.55
N LEU A 114 9.45 12.78 -5.08
CA LEU A 114 10.13 13.95 -5.65
C LEU A 114 11.66 13.92 -5.44
N MET A 115 12.13 13.52 -4.26
CA MET A 115 13.53 13.64 -3.87
C MET A 115 14.35 12.38 -4.15
N LEU A 116 13.72 11.20 -4.19
CA LEU A 116 14.40 9.91 -4.32
C LEU A 116 14.04 9.21 -5.63
N HIS A 117 12.74 9.02 -5.88
CA HIS A 117 12.31 8.15 -6.97
C HIS A 117 12.39 8.83 -8.33
N ILE A 118 11.97 10.09 -8.46
CA ILE A 118 12.08 10.85 -9.70
C ILE A 118 13.55 11.02 -10.13
N PRO A 119 14.49 11.43 -9.25
CA PRO A 119 15.90 11.49 -9.62
C PRO A 119 16.46 10.13 -10.07
N ARG A 120 16.07 9.03 -9.41
CA ARG A 120 16.49 7.67 -9.79
C ARG A 120 15.97 7.27 -11.17
N VAL A 121 14.70 7.53 -11.44
CA VAL A 121 14.06 7.29 -12.74
C VAL A 121 14.70 8.15 -13.83
N CYS A 122 14.96 9.43 -13.58
CA CYS A 122 15.62 10.31 -14.54
C CYS A 122 17.07 9.87 -14.85
N ALA A 123 17.80 9.36 -13.85
CA ALA A 123 19.14 8.84 -14.03
C ALA A 123 19.16 7.53 -14.85
N ASN A 124 18.16 6.66 -14.65
CA ASN A 124 18.05 5.39 -15.37
C ASN A 124 16.63 5.16 -15.93
N PRO A 125 16.20 5.86 -16.99
CA PRO A 125 14.81 5.82 -17.46
C PRO A 125 14.34 4.45 -17.97
N ARG A 126 15.28 3.56 -18.31
CA ARG A 126 15.01 2.19 -18.77
C ARG A 126 14.83 1.19 -17.62
N ASP A 127 15.10 1.59 -16.38
CA ASP A 127 14.90 0.73 -15.22
C ASP A 127 13.44 0.72 -14.79
N ARG A 128 12.72 -0.31 -15.24
CA ARG A 128 11.30 -0.53 -14.92
C ARG A 128 11.03 -0.68 -13.42
N PHE A 129 12.00 -1.17 -12.63
CA PHE A 129 11.81 -1.33 -11.19
C PHE A 129 11.82 0.01 -10.46
N SER A 130 12.67 0.95 -10.90
CA SER A 130 12.64 2.33 -10.42
C SER A 130 11.30 3.00 -10.72
N TRP A 131 10.72 2.77 -11.90
CA TRP A 131 9.36 3.22 -12.22
C TRP A 131 8.29 2.55 -11.35
N ALA A 132 8.37 1.23 -11.16
CA ALA A 132 7.44 0.47 -10.33
C ALA A 132 7.40 1.00 -8.89
N VAL A 133 8.56 1.29 -8.29
CA VAL A 133 8.65 1.89 -6.95
C VAL A 133 8.09 3.32 -6.94
N ALA A 134 8.44 4.16 -7.93
CA ALA A 134 7.95 5.54 -7.99
C ALA A 134 6.41 5.61 -8.06
N ILE A 135 5.81 4.79 -8.92
CA ILE A 135 4.36 4.79 -9.11
C ILE A 135 3.63 4.10 -7.95
N ARG A 136 4.23 3.07 -7.34
CA ARG A 136 3.74 2.44 -6.10
C ARG A 136 3.66 3.45 -4.96
N ASP A 137 4.74 4.17 -4.69
CA ASP A 137 4.78 5.13 -3.57
C ASP A 137 3.85 6.32 -3.82
N SER A 138 3.67 6.70 -5.09
CA SER A 138 2.64 7.67 -5.50
C SER A 138 1.22 7.14 -5.24
N ALA A 139 0.96 5.86 -5.51
CA ALA A 139 -0.31 5.19 -5.21
C ALA A 139 -0.57 5.12 -3.70
N PHE A 140 0.44 4.80 -2.90
CA PHE A 140 0.34 4.86 -1.44
C PHE A 140 -0.03 6.28 -0.99
N GLY A 141 0.73 7.30 -1.43
CA GLY A 141 0.50 8.69 -1.05
C GLY A 141 -0.91 9.16 -1.40
N THR A 142 -1.40 8.83 -2.59
CA THR A 142 -2.78 9.16 -3.00
C THR A 142 -3.84 8.40 -2.21
N GLY A 143 -3.63 7.13 -1.87
CA GLY A 143 -4.52 6.36 -1.00
C GLY A 143 -4.64 6.96 0.41
N PHE A 144 -3.52 7.32 1.03
CA PHE A 144 -3.52 8.03 2.32
C PHE A 144 -4.21 9.40 2.24
N LEU A 145 -3.95 10.16 1.17
CA LEU A 145 -4.56 11.47 0.97
C LEU A 145 -6.08 11.38 0.77
N ALA A 146 -6.55 10.37 0.02
CA ALA A 146 -7.97 10.09 -0.15
C ALA A 146 -8.64 9.75 1.18
N PHE A 147 -7.98 8.93 2.00
CA PHE A 147 -8.48 8.59 3.34
C PHE A 147 -8.50 9.78 4.29
N ALA A 148 -7.50 10.65 4.24
CA ALA A 148 -7.50 11.90 5.02
C ALA A 148 -8.75 12.77 4.71
N CYS A 149 -9.25 12.69 3.48
CA CYS A 149 -10.44 13.41 3.02
C CYS A 149 -11.78 12.77 3.44
N THR A 150 -11.77 11.63 4.14
CA THR A 150 -12.99 11.02 4.73
C THR A 150 -13.30 11.55 6.13
N LEU A 151 -12.38 12.29 6.74
CA LEU A 151 -12.51 12.82 8.10
C LEU A 151 -12.69 14.36 8.25
N PRO A 152 -12.72 15.21 7.19
CA PRO A 152 -12.85 16.67 7.37
C PRO A 152 -14.31 17.13 7.59
N PRO A 153 -14.51 18.36 8.13
CA PRO A 153 -15.83 18.98 8.33
C PRO A 153 -16.60 19.22 7.03
N ALA A 154 -17.93 19.35 7.14
CA ALA A 154 -18.85 19.54 6.01
C ALA A 154 -18.49 20.70 5.06
N SER A 155 -17.86 21.76 5.56
CA SER A 155 -17.43 22.93 4.77
C SER A 155 -16.36 22.64 3.71
N ARG A 156 -15.71 21.46 3.74
CA ARG A 156 -14.63 21.08 2.82
C ARG A 156 -14.99 19.93 1.87
N ILE A 157 -16.26 19.50 1.83
CA ILE A 157 -16.70 18.32 1.05
C ILE A 157 -16.31 18.43 -0.44
N ARG A 158 -16.53 19.58 -1.08
CA ARG A 158 -16.20 19.75 -2.51
C ARG A 158 -14.71 19.58 -2.80
N ARG A 159 -13.84 20.16 -1.96
CA ARG A 159 -12.38 20.00 -2.09
C ARG A 159 -11.95 18.56 -1.84
N ALA A 160 -12.54 17.90 -0.84
CA ALA A 160 -12.31 16.49 -0.55
C ALA A 160 -12.68 15.59 -1.74
N GLN A 161 -13.80 15.86 -2.43
CA GLN A 161 -14.21 15.10 -3.62
C GLN A 161 -13.22 15.24 -4.78
N ILE A 162 -12.69 16.45 -5.03
CA ILE A 162 -11.66 16.67 -6.07
C ILE A 162 -10.41 15.86 -5.73
N VAL A 163 -9.95 15.92 -4.47
CA VAL A 163 -8.76 15.18 -4.03
C VAL A 163 -8.96 13.67 -4.16
N ILE A 164 -10.14 13.14 -3.77
CA ILE A 164 -10.47 11.72 -3.92
C ILE A 164 -10.52 11.32 -5.41
N ALA A 165 -11.04 12.18 -6.29
CA ALA A 165 -11.07 11.92 -7.72
C ALA A 165 -9.67 11.87 -8.33
N ILE A 166 -8.78 12.81 -7.95
CA ILE A 166 -7.37 12.80 -8.37
C ILE A 166 -6.68 11.53 -7.86
N ALA A 167 -6.84 11.23 -6.56
CA ALA A 167 -6.24 10.04 -5.95
C ALA A 167 -6.68 8.76 -6.66
N ARG A 168 -7.97 8.64 -6.99
CA ARG A 168 -8.50 7.52 -7.75
C ARG A 168 -7.83 7.38 -9.12
N VAL A 169 -7.70 8.47 -9.88
CA VAL A 169 -7.09 8.42 -11.21
C VAL A 169 -5.62 7.99 -11.12
N PHE A 170 -4.86 8.56 -10.18
CA PHE A 170 -3.46 8.14 -9.96
C PHE A 170 -3.33 6.68 -9.54
N PHE A 171 -4.16 6.22 -8.60
CA PHE A 171 -4.15 4.83 -8.15
C PHE A 171 -4.52 3.87 -9.27
N ALA A 172 -5.52 4.23 -10.09
CA ALA A 172 -5.91 3.48 -11.28
C ALA A 172 -4.76 3.40 -12.31
N SER A 173 -4.07 4.51 -12.56
CA SER A 173 -2.90 4.53 -13.45
C SER A 173 -1.78 3.63 -12.93
N ALA A 174 -1.55 3.59 -11.62
CA ALA A 174 -0.54 2.72 -11.01
C ALA A 174 -0.83 1.23 -11.25
N ILE A 175 -2.07 0.79 -11.02
CA ILE A 175 -2.44 -0.62 -11.25
C ILE A 175 -2.51 -0.98 -12.74
N LEU A 176 -2.80 -0.02 -13.63
CA LEU A 176 -2.69 -0.23 -15.08
C LEU A 176 -1.24 -0.41 -15.51
N PHE A 177 -0.32 0.40 -14.96
CA PHE A 177 1.11 0.20 -15.18
C PHE A 177 1.57 -1.17 -14.67
N PHE A 178 1.14 -1.58 -13.47
CA PHE A 178 1.43 -2.92 -12.97
C PHE A 178 0.90 -4.01 -13.89
N ALA A 179 -0.33 -3.87 -14.39
CA ALA A 179 -0.90 -4.84 -15.32
C ALA A 179 -0.02 -5.04 -16.56
N VAL A 180 0.42 -3.94 -17.18
CA VAL A 180 1.34 -3.98 -18.33
C VAL A 180 2.63 -4.72 -17.99
N GLU A 181 3.24 -4.40 -16.85
CA GLU A 181 4.47 -5.07 -16.39
C GLU A 181 4.27 -6.59 -16.21
N HIS A 182 3.11 -7.03 -15.71
CA HIS A 182 2.82 -8.46 -15.54
C HIS A 182 2.60 -9.18 -16.87
N PHE A 183 2.07 -8.51 -17.89
CA PHE A 183 1.95 -9.09 -19.23
C PHE A 183 3.31 -9.18 -19.94
N LEU A 184 4.17 -8.17 -19.77
CA LEU A 184 5.51 -8.14 -20.36
C LEU A 184 6.49 -9.07 -19.63
N HIS A 185 6.31 -9.25 -18.33
CA HIS A 185 7.23 -9.99 -17.46
C HIS A 185 6.49 -10.93 -16.48
N PRO A 186 5.75 -11.94 -17.00
CA PRO A 186 4.88 -12.81 -16.19
C PRO A 186 5.64 -13.73 -15.22
N GLN A 187 6.95 -13.88 -15.35
CA GLN A 187 7.79 -14.70 -14.48
C GLN A 187 8.05 -14.08 -13.10
N PHE A 188 7.82 -12.77 -12.95
CA PHE A 188 7.96 -12.08 -11.67
C PHE A 188 6.75 -12.34 -10.78
N ALA A 189 6.99 -12.35 -9.47
CA ALA A 189 5.98 -12.59 -8.46
C ALA A 189 4.86 -11.55 -8.61
N PRO A 190 3.59 -11.98 -8.71
CA PRO A 190 2.50 -11.06 -8.96
C PRO A 190 2.24 -10.11 -7.78
N GLY A 191 1.69 -8.94 -8.08
CA GLY A 191 1.38 -7.88 -7.12
C GLY A 191 2.01 -6.55 -7.52
N VAL A 192 2.99 -6.09 -6.75
CA VAL A 192 3.85 -4.97 -7.17
C VAL A 192 4.98 -5.55 -8.03
N PRO A 193 5.20 -5.08 -9.28
CA PRO A 193 6.14 -5.68 -10.24
C PRO A 193 7.60 -5.38 -9.89
N LEU A 194 8.11 -6.03 -8.85
CA LEU A 194 9.50 -5.93 -8.37
C LEU A 194 10.34 -7.13 -8.85
N GLN A 195 11.56 -7.26 -8.35
CA GLN A 195 12.59 -8.17 -8.86
C GLN A 195 12.39 -9.65 -8.50
N LYS A 196 11.53 -9.97 -7.53
CA LYS A 196 11.33 -11.35 -7.05
C LYS A 196 10.60 -12.17 -8.09
N LEU A 197 11.13 -13.36 -8.37
CA LEU A 197 10.51 -14.32 -9.28
C LEU A 197 9.43 -15.12 -8.56
N THR A 198 8.41 -15.57 -9.30
CA THR A 198 7.47 -16.57 -8.79
C THR A 198 8.24 -17.88 -8.58
N PRO A 199 8.24 -18.47 -7.37
CA PRO A 199 9.00 -19.68 -7.11
C PRO A 199 8.56 -20.87 -7.97
N MET A 200 9.50 -21.74 -8.34
CA MET A 200 9.24 -22.90 -9.18
C MET A 200 8.34 -23.97 -8.54
N TRP A 201 8.19 -23.95 -7.22
CA TRP A 201 7.26 -24.83 -6.50
C TRP A 201 5.79 -24.39 -6.63
N VAL A 202 5.53 -23.14 -7.07
CA VAL A 202 4.17 -22.66 -7.35
C VAL A 202 3.69 -23.29 -8.66
N PRO A 203 2.53 -23.96 -8.71
CA PRO A 203 2.00 -24.51 -9.95
C PRO A 203 1.79 -23.42 -11.00
N TRP A 204 2.27 -23.65 -12.24
CA TRP A 204 2.20 -22.71 -13.36
C TRP A 204 2.66 -21.29 -12.99
N PRO A 205 3.94 -21.10 -12.60
CA PRO A 205 4.41 -19.87 -11.96
C PRO A 205 4.23 -18.60 -12.83
N THR A 206 4.26 -18.75 -14.16
CA THR A 206 4.03 -17.65 -15.10
C THR A 206 2.55 -17.34 -15.33
N ALA A 207 1.65 -18.32 -15.18
CA ALA A 207 0.21 -18.12 -15.39
C ALA A 207 -0.38 -17.14 -14.38
N TRP A 208 0.13 -17.14 -13.14
CA TRP A 208 -0.27 -16.21 -12.09
C TRP A 208 0.06 -14.76 -12.42
N GLY A 209 1.19 -14.50 -13.09
CA GLY A 209 1.55 -13.19 -13.60
C GLY A 209 0.47 -12.65 -14.54
N TYR A 210 0.11 -13.43 -15.56
CA TYR A 210 -0.96 -13.07 -16.50
C TYR A 210 -2.32 -12.92 -15.84
N LEU A 211 -2.69 -13.82 -14.93
CA LEU A 211 -3.97 -13.76 -14.22
C LEU A 211 -4.09 -12.45 -13.41
N VAL A 212 -3.07 -12.12 -12.62
CA VAL A 212 -3.09 -10.89 -11.82
C VAL A 212 -3.02 -9.66 -12.72
N GLY A 213 -2.21 -9.68 -13.79
CA GLY A 213 -2.21 -8.63 -14.81
C GLY A 213 -3.60 -8.39 -15.41
N GLY A 214 -4.32 -9.46 -15.76
CA GLY A 214 -5.70 -9.42 -16.25
C GLY A 214 -6.69 -8.83 -15.24
N ILE A 215 -6.56 -9.16 -13.96
CA ILE A 215 -7.40 -8.58 -12.91
C ILE A 215 -7.10 -7.09 -12.73
N LEU A 216 -5.81 -6.70 -12.72
CA LEU A 216 -5.39 -5.32 -12.54
C LEU A 216 -5.77 -4.42 -13.71
N ILE A 217 -5.75 -4.92 -14.97
CA ILE A 217 -6.19 -4.12 -16.12
C ILE A 217 -7.69 -3.86 -16.07
N VAL A 218 -8.50 -4.87 -15.75
CA VAL A 218 -9.96 -4.72 -15.62
C VAL A 218 -10.31 -3.80 -14.46
N ALA A 219 -9.66 -3.98 -13.29
CA ALA A 219 -9.88 -3.13 -12.13
C ALA A 219 -9.42 -1.69 -12.38
N GLY A 220 -8.27 -1.48 -13.04
CA GLY A 220 -7.77 -0.17 -13.44
C GLY A 220 -8.72 0.58 -14.36
N ALA A 221 -9.16 -0.07 -15.44
CA ALA A 221 -10.15 0.50 -16.37
C ALA A 221 -11.48 0.80 -15.65
N ALA A 222 -11.98 -0.13 -14.84
CA ALA A 222 -13.19 0.08 -14.05
C ALA A 222 -13.03 1.23 -13.05
N MET A 223 -11.85 1.42 -12.46
CA MET A 223 -11.58 2.47 -11.49
C MET A 223 -11.48 3.86 -12.10
N LEU A 224 -11.08 3.97 -13.36
CA LEU A 224 -11.17 5.22 -14.12
C LEU A 224 -12.63 5.64 -14.34
N THR A 225 -13.58 4.68 -14.37
CA THR A 225 -15.00 4.99 -14.36
C THR A 225 -15.48 5.29 -12.93
N ASN A 226 -16.24 6.39 -12.75
CA ASN A 226 -16.73 6.74 -11.41
C ASN A 226 -17.67 5.66 -10.82
N ARG A 227 -18.42 4.97 -11.69
CA ARG A 227 -19.46 3.99 -11.30
C ARG A 227 -18.88 2.75 -10.61
N PHE A 228 -17.73 2.26 -11.05
CA PHE A 228 -17.14 1.00 -10.57
C PHE A 228 -15.87 1.22 -9.73
N ALA A 229 -15.54 2.46 -9.40
CA ALA A 229 -14.33 2.81 -8.66
C ALA A 229 -14.20 2.11 -7.31
N ARG A 230 -15.25 2.14 -6.50
CA ARG A 230 -15.26 1.53 -5.19
C ARG A 230 -15.09 0.00 -5.25
N PRO A 231 -15.92 -0.77 -5.97
CA PRO A 231 -15.75 -2.22 -6.05
C PRO A 231 -14.42 -2.61 -6.69
N ALA A 232 -13.92 -1.86 -7.68
CA ALA A 232 -12.60 -2.09 -8.24
C ALA A 232 -11.48 -1.92 -7.21
N ALA A 233 -11.52 -0.85 -6.40
CA ALA A 233 -10.53 -0.61 -5.34
C ALA A 233 -10.60 -1.68 -4.25
N THR A 234 -11.80 -2.12 -3.86
CA THR A 234 -11.98 -3.23 -2.93
C THR A 234 -11.45 -4.56 -3.50
N GLY A 235 -11.70 -4.82 -4.79
CA GLY A 235 -11.20 -6.00 -5.49
C GLY A 235 -9.68 -6.05 -5.57
N VAL A 236 -9.03 -4.93 -5.88
CA VAL A 236 -7.55 -4.81 -5.85
C VAL A 236 -7.03 -5.05 -4.44
N GLY A 237 -7.67 -4.45 -3.44
CA GLY A 237 -7.37 -4.69 -2.03
C GLY A 237 -7.41 -6.18 -1.68
N LEU A 238 -8.47 -6.88 -2.09
CA LEU A 238 -8.62 -8.32 -1.89
C LEU A 238 -7.53 -9.13 -2.60
N VAL A 239 -7.27 -8.87 -3.88
CA VAL A 239 -6.23 -9.57 -4.65
C VAL A 239 -4.88 -9.44 -3.97
N MET A 240 -4.50 -8.23 -3.56
CA MET A 240 -3.22 -8.00 -2.86
C MET A 240 -3.18 -8.71 -1.50
N ALA A 241 -4.28 -8.72 -0.73
CA ALA A 241 -4.34 -9.47 0.53
C ALA A 241 -4.20 -10.98 0.30
N LEU A 242 -4.83 -11.52 -0.74
CA LEU A 242 -4.71 -12.93 -1.11
C LEU A 242 -3.29 -13.27 -1.55
N LEU A 243 -2.63 -12.40 -2.32
CA LEU A 243 -1.22 -12.58 -2.69
C LEU A 243 -0.32 -12.56 -1.45
N THR A 244 -0.53 -11.63 -0.52
CA THR A 244 0.20 -11.63 0.75
C THR A 244 0.01 -12.96 1.49
N ALA A 245 -1.23 -13.43 1.63
CA ALA A 245 -1.56 -14.61 2.42
C ALA A 245 -1.13 -15.93 1.78
N PHE A 246 -1.30 -16.08 0.46
CA PHE A 246 -1.17 -17.35 -0.24
C PHE A 246 0.04 -17.46 -1.17
N LEU A 247 0.75 -16.35 -1.43
CA LEU A 247 2.02 -16.37 -2.15
C LEU A 247 3.17 -15.95 -1.25
N TYR A 248 3.13 -14.74 -0.68
CA TYR A 248 4.29 -14.19 0.02
C TYR A 248 4.54 -14.80 1.40
N LEU A 249 3.50 -15.11 2.19
CA LEU A 249 3.67 -15.87 3.44
C LEU A 249 4.23 -17.28 3.20
N PRO A 250 3.73 -18.07 2.23
CA PRO A 250 4.36 -19.33 1.85
C PRO A 250 5.80 -19.17 1.35
N ILE A 251 6.11 -18.14 0.57
CA ILE A 251 7.50 -17.83 0.16
C ILE A 251 8.38 -17.68 1.40
N LEU A 252 7.97 -16.87 2.38
CA LEU A 252 8.70 -16.70 3.63
C LEU A 252 8.92 -18.03 4.36
N ALA A 253 7.90 -18.89 4.43
CA ALA A 253 7.99 -20.18 5.11
C ALA A 253 8.96 -21.18 4.44
N HIS A 254 9.20 -21.03 3.13
CA HIS A 254 10.13 -21.89 2.38
C HIS A 254 11.55 -21.32 2.30
N ILE A 255 11.78 -20.08 2.74
CA ILE A 255 13.11 -19.47 2.72
C ILE A 255 13.94 -20.01 3.89
N GLY A 256 15.12 -20.55 3.58
CA GLY A 256 16.10 -20.98 4.58
C GLY A 256 16.72 -19.80 5.34
N PRO A 257 17.49 -20.04 6.42
CA PRO A 257 18.12 -19.00 7.23
C PRO A 257 19.17 -18.22 6.40
N SER A 258 18.75 -17.14 5.75
CA SER A 258 19.54 -16.35 4.80
C SER A 258 19.10 -14.88 4.79
N SER A 259 19.86 -14.02 4.10
CA SER A 259 19.52 -12.61 3.83
C SER A 259 18.17 -12.42 3.15
N ASP A 260 17.66 -13.46 2.49
CA ASP A 260 16.43 -13.44 1.70
C ASP A 260 15.17 -13.29 2.57
N ILE A 261 15.28 -13.51 3.88
CA ILE A 261 14.15 -13.37 4.81
C ILE A 261 13.70 -11.91 4.90
N MET A 262 14.63 -10.94 4.99
CA MET A 262 14.25 -9.53 5.06
C MET A 262 13.59 -9.09 3.75
N GLU A 263 14.13 -9.53 2.62
CA GLU A 263 13.49 -9.27 1.33
C GLU A 263 12.06 -9.81 1.32
N ALA A 264 11.83 -11.06 1.73
CA ALA A 264 10.48 -11.62 1.79
C ALA A 264 9.54 -10.86 2.73
N LEU A 265 10.03 -10.37 3.87
CA LEU A 265 9.27 -9.48 4.76
C LEU A 265 8.86 -8.19 4.05
N ASN A 266 9.74 -7.62 3.24
CA ASN A 266 9.46 -6.39 2.50
C ASN A 266 8.40 -6.63 1.43
N TYR A 267 8.42 -7.77 0.73
CA TYR A 267 7.35 -8.13 -0.21
C TYR A 267 6.00 -8.35 0.49
N ILE A 268 5.99 -8.97 1.66
CA ILE A 268 4.77 -9.13 2.48
C ILE A 268 4.21 -7.76 2.85
N ALA A 269 5.06 -6.89 3.42
CA ALA A 269 4.67 -5.57 3.90
C ALA A 269 4.26 -4.63 2.75
N ASP A 270 5.00 -4.60 1.65
CA ASP A 270 4.66 -3.80 0.47
C ASP A 270 3.32 -4.21 -0.13
N THR A 271 3.11 -5.52 -0.32
CA THR A 271 1.88 -6.04 -0.92
C THR A 271 0.68 -5.82 0.01
N LEU A 272 0.87 -6.02 1.32
CA LEU A 272 -0.17 -5.77 2.33
C LEU A 272 -0.46 -4.27 2.49
N LEU A 273 0.54 -3.39 2.36
CA LEU A 273 0.35 -1.94 2.33
C LEU A 273 -0.41 -1.51 1.08
N PHE A 274 -0.15 -2.13 -0.08
CA PHE A 274 -0.93 -1.88 -1.30
C PHE A 274 -2.37 -2.34 -1.15
N SER A 275 -2.59 -3.51 -0.51
CA SER A 275 -3.92 -3.95 -0.13
C SER A 275 -4.63 -2.91 0.75
N GLY A 276 -3.97 -2.51 1.84
CA GLY A 276 -4.52 -1.55 2.80
C GLY A 276 -4.85 -0.19 2.17
N THR A 277 -3.94 0.37 1.38
CA THR A 277 -4.13 1.66 0.71
C THR A 277 -5.23 1.64 -0.35
N ALA A 278 -5.38 0.53 -1.10
CA ALA A 278 -6.51 0.34 -2.01
C ALA A 278 -7.85 0.33 -1.24
N LEU A 279 -7.89 -0.33 -0.09
CA LEU A 279 -9.09 -0.39 0.77
C LEU A 279 -9.38 0.96 1.46
N LEU A 280 -8.34 1.72 1.82
CA LEU A 280 -8.49 3.11 2.30
C LEU A 280 -9.06 4.03 1.21
N LEU A 281 -8.63 3.86 -0.04
CA LEU A 281 -9.23 4.55 -1.19
C LEU A 281 -10.70 4.12 -1.40
N ALA A 282 -11.00 2.82 -1.31
CA ALA A 282 -12.37 2.31 -1.40
C ALA A 282 -13.28 2.90 -0.31
N ALA A 283 -12.77 3.08 0.91
CA ALA A 283 -13.48 3.78 1.98
C ALA A 283 -13.79 5.23 1.60
N ALA A 284 -12.85 5.94 0.96
CA ALA A 284 -13.05 7.33 0.55
C ALA A 284 -14.06 7.50 -0.60
N LEU A 285 -14.14 6.52 -1.50
CA LEU A 285 -15.06 6.52 -2.63
C LEU A 285 -16.54 6.35 -2.26
N THR A 286 -16.86 6.07 -0.98
CA THR A 286 -18.25 6.03 -0.48
C THR A 286 -18.94 7.41 -0.46
N ARG A 287 -18.17 8.51 -0.51
CA ARG A 287 -18.68 9.89 -0.35
C ARG A 287 -19.16 10.58 -1.64
N THR A 288 -19.32 9.90 -2.75
CA THR A 288 -20.00 10.48 -3.93
C THR A 288 -21.50 10.33 -3.75
N PRO A 289 -22.26 11.40 -3.42
CA PRO A 289 -23.70 11.34 -3.53
C PRO A 289 -24.05 11.05 -4.99
N SER A 290 -24.95 10.09 -5.20
CA SER A 290 -25.59 9.91 -6.50
C SER A 290 -26.14 11.28 -6.94
N PRO A 291 -26.01 11.68 -8.21
CA PRO A 291 -26.70 12.89 -8.68
C PRO A 291 -28.17 12.73 -8.32
N ALA A 292 -28.69 13.69 -7.55
CA ALA A 292 -30.09 13.72 -7.16
C ALA A 292 -30.92 13.51 -8.43
N THR A 293 -31.77 12.49 -8.42
CA THR A 293 -32.92 12.44 -9.31
C THR A 293 -33.72 13.70 -9.01
N THR A 294 -33.54 14.72 -9.84
CA THR A 294 -34.47 15.84 -9.96
C THR A 294 -35.77 15.26 -10.52
N SER A 295 -36.63 14.75 -9.64
CA SER A 295 -38.05 14.60 -9.92
C SER A 295 -38.75 15.78 -9.25
N ASP A 296 -38.64 16.94 -9.90
CA ASP A 296 -39.63 18.02 -9.76
C ASP A 296 -40.63 17.84 -10.91
N SER A 297 -41.82 17.35 -10.57
CA SER A 297 -43.14 17.72 -11.13
C SER A 297 -44.21 16.79 -10.55
#